data_AF-A0A6J2JQN3-F1
#
_entry.id   AF-A0A6J2JQN3-F1
#
_cell.length_a   1.000
_cell.length_b   1.000
_cell.length_c   1.000
_cell.angle_alpha   90.00
_cell.angle_beta   90.00
_cell.angle_gamma   90.00
#
_symmetry.space_group_name_H-M   'P 1'
#
loop_
_entity.id
_entity.type
_entity.pdbx_description
1 polymer ?
#
loop_
_entity_poly.entity_id
_entity_poly.type
_entity_poly.pdbx_seq_one_letter_code
_entity_poly.pdbx_strand_id
1 'polypeptide(L)'
;MGKPKFDPPTNTFPYKIAKRLNILSVPRKYIIDTGEGMPAYTPRGIRKSALNSQLSDRVHDVSWPYLRRFLILKKTYKQRFNEERLERIDRMIEAANATCYSKLANCVIDLKKQDTKDVKKKKGWTESEWKKHMDYISQIAGPKRDFRPPPAKRGQSKPLEALLPRLMQISSRPMFKIYKRLSQETWYRNPEKVAPKALKYVISDRVKKLAVARVVPQPGAFD
;
A
#
# COMPACT_ATOMS: atom_id res chain seq x y z
N MET A 1 12.99 15.48 -43.17
CA MET A 1 12.55 16.61 -42.31
C MET A 1 11.97 16.05 -41.00
N GLY A 2 12.67 16.18 -39.88
CA GLY A 2 12.22 15.67 -38.58
C GLY A 2 11.04 16.47 -38.04
N LYS A 3 10.05 15.81 -37.44
CA LYS A 3 8.88 16.49 -36.84
C LYS A 3 9.34 17.40 -35.67
N PRO A 4 8.84 18.64 -35.56
CA PRO A 4 9.28 19.57 -34.53
C PRO A 4 8.95 19.07 -33.10
N LYS A 5 9.81 19.42 -32.14
CA LYS A 5 9.68 19.02 -30.72
C LYS A 5 8.54 19.74 -29.99
N PHE A 6 8.07 20.86 -30.55
CA PHE A 6 7.07 21.73 -29.96
C PHE A 6 6.04 22.09 -31.01
N ASP A 7 4.80 22.27 -30.56
CA ASP A 7 3.74 22.82 -31.41
C ASP A 7 3.87 24.36 -31.41
N PRO A 8 3.71 25.01 -32.57
CA PRO A 8 3.75 26.47 -32.65
C PRO A 8 2.58 27.08 -31.86
N PRO A 9 2.76 28.27 -31.26
CA PRO A 9 1.70 28.95 -30.53
C PRO A 9 0.52 29.24 -31.45
N THR A 10 -0.69 28.97 -30.95
CA THR A 10 -1.97 29.23 -31.63
C THR A 10 -2.70 30.38 -30.95
N ASN A 11 -3.71 30.97 -31.60
CA ASN A 11 -4.50 32.08 -31.02
C ASN A 11 -5.15 31.73 -29.66
N THR A 12 -5.38 30.45 -29.38
CA THR A 12 -5.91 29.97 -28.10
C THR A 12 -4.84 29.69 -27.05
N PHE A 13 -3.58 29.44 -27.46
CA PHE A 13 -2.46 29.17 -26.56
C PHE A 13 -1.21 29.96 -27.02
N PRO A 14 -0.95 31.15 -26.44
CA PRO A 14 0.09 32.06 -26.92
C PRO A 14 1.53 31.63 -26.56
N TYR A 15 1.74 30.38 -26.10
CA TYR A 15 3.05 29.88 -25.69
C TYR A 15 3.34 28.49 -26.28
N LYS A 16 4.63 28.14 -26.38
CA LYS A 16 5.10 26.86 -26.94
C LYS A 16 4.73 25.71 -26.02
N ILE A 17 3.92 24.77 -26.52
CA ILE A 17 3.55 23.56 -25.77
C ILE A 17 4.47 22.41 -26.18
N ALA A 18 5.08 21.76 -25.20
CA ALA A 18 5.85 20.55 -25.45
C ALA A 18 4.89 19.46 -25.96
N LYS A 19 5.23 18.84 -27.10
CA LYS A 19 4.37 17.85 -27.76
C LYS A 19 3.87 16.74 -26.83
N ARG A 20 4.72 16.32 -25.88
CA ARG A 20 4.36 15.34 -24.85
C ARG A 20 3.19 15.81 -23.98
N LEU A 21 3.18 17.08 -23.57
CA LEU A 21 2.09 17.65 -22.77
C LEU A 21 0.81 17.75 -23.60
N ASN A 22 0.90 18.13 -24.87
CA ASN A 22 -0.26 18.18 -25.75
C ASN A 22 -0.90 16.78 -25.95
N ILE A 23 -0.07 15.75 -26.17
CA ILE A 23 -0.54 14.35 -26.27
C ILE A 23 -1.21 13.87 -24.97
N LEU A 24 -0.76 14.35 -23.82
CA LEU A 24 -1.35 13.99 -22.52
C LEU A 24 -2.61 14.78 -22.20
N SER A 25 -2.78 15.98 -22.76
CA SER A 25 -3.98 16.80 -22.57
C SER A 25 -5.15 16.39 -23.46
N VAL A 26 -4.90 15.69 -24.57
CA VAL A 26 -6.00 15.10 -25.37
C VAL A 26 -6.62 13.95 -24.57
N PRO A 27 -7.91 14.02 -24.21
CA PRO A 27 -8.58 12.92 -23.54
C PRO A 27 -8.50 11.68 -24.44
N ARG A 28 -7.95 10.59 -23.90
CA ARG A 28 -7.81 9.33 -24.64
C ARG A 28 -9.19 8.82 -24.99
N LYS A 29 -9.57 8.86 -26.26
CA LYS A 29 -10.73 8.13 -26.76
C LYS A 29 -10.42 6.64 -26.61
N TYR A 30 -11.01 6.00 -25.60
CA TYR A 30 -11.00 4.54 -25.51
C TYR A 30 -11.86 4.03 -26.66
N ILE A 31 -11.22 3.64 -27.77
CA ILE A 31 -11.89 2.89 -28.82
C ILE A 31 -12.10 1.49 -28.23
N ILE A 32 -13.30 1.24 -27.72
CA ILE A 32 -13.74 -0.11 -27.39
C ILE A 32 -14.11 -0.73 -28.74
N ASP A 33 -13.12 -1.31 -29.40
CA ASP A 33 -13.32 -2.01 -30.66
C ASP A 33 -14.04 -3.34 -30.35
N THR A 34 -15.35 -3.38 -30.60
CA THR A 34 -16.21 -4.55 -30.40
C THR A 34 -16.28 -5.43 -31.65
N GLY A 35 -15.18 -5.53 -32.40
CA GLY A 35 -15.08 -6.38 -33.58
C GLY A 35 -14.97 -7.89 -33.24
N GLU A 36 -15.34 -8.73 -34.21
CA GLU A 36 -15.12 -10.18 -34.16
C GLU A 36 -13.62 -10.49 -34.04
N GLY A 37 -13.26 -11.30 -33.04
CA GLY A 37 -11.87 -11.69 -32.74
C GLY A 37 -11.27 -11.10 -31.45
N MET A 38 -11.96 -10.19 -30.77
CA MET A 38 -11.50 -9.68 -29.47
C MET A 38 -11.88 -10.62 -28.30
N PRO A 39 -11.02 -10.80 -27.27
CA PRO A 39 -11.31 -11.70 -26.17
C PRO A 39 -12.56 -11.24 -25.43
N ALA A 40 -13.60 -12.08 -25.40
CA ALA A 40 -14.84 -11.77 -24.71
C ALA A 40 -14.57 -11.32 -23.26
N TYR A 41 -15.21 -10.23 -22.85
CA TYR A 41 -15.12 -9.71 -21.47
C TYR A 41 -16.38 -10.12 -20.68
N THR A 42 -16.25 -10.18 -19.37
CA THR A 42 -17.39 -10.31 -18.45
C THR A 42 -18.09 -8.96 -18.25
N PRO A 43 -19.32 -8.92 -17.71
CA PRO A 43 -20.02 -7.66 -17.40
C PRO A 43 -19.25 -6.73 -16.45
N ARG A 44 -18.25 -7.26 -15.73
CA ARG A 44 -17.35 -6.51 -14.85
C ARG A 44 -16.06 -6.04 -15.54
N GLY A 45 -15.94 -6.21 -16.86
CA GLY A 45 -14.80 -5.76 -17.66
C GLY A 45 -13.55 -6.66 -17.59
N ILE A 46 -13.67 -7.89 -17.08
CA ILE A 46 -12.53 -8.85 -17.01
C ILE A 46 -12.54 -9.75 -18.24
N ARG A 47 -11.40 -9.94 -18.91
CA ARG A 47 -11.26 -10.88 -20.04
C ARG A 47 -11.61 -12.31 -19.60
N LYS A 48 -12.48 -13.00 -20.34
CA LYS A 48 -12.82 -14.42 -20.09
C LYS A 48 -11.60 -15.32 -20.23
N SER A 49 -10.66 -15.01 -21.13
CA SER A 49 -9.39 -15.73 -21.26
C SER A 49 -8.50 -15.63 -20.02
N ALA A 50 -8.55 -14.51 -19.29
CA ALA A 50 -7.79 -14.37 -18.04
C ALA A 50 -8.38 -15.24 -16.92
N LEU A 51 -9.71 -15.42 -16.89
CA LEU A 51 -10.38 -16.29 -15.92
C LEU A 51 -10.07 -17.77 -16.16
N ASN A 52 -9.92 -18.17 -17.42
CA ASN A 52 -9.63 -19.55 -17.81
C ASN A 52 -8.12 -19.80 -18.05
N SER A 53 -7.26 -18.82 -17.78
CA SER A 53 -5.83 -18.97 -18.01
C SER A 53 -5.22 -19.89 -16.96
N GLN A 54 -4.32 -20.77 -17.40
CA GLN A 54 -3.51 -21.56 -16.48
C GLN A 54 -2.57 -20.61 -15.73
N LEU A 55 -2.60 -20.69 -14.39
CA LEU A 55 -1.68 -19.96 -13.54
C LEU A 55 -0.26 -20.46 -13.81
N SER A 56 0.69 -19.55 -14.03
CA SER A 56 2.10 -19.93 -14.10
C SER A 56 2.54 -20.55 -12.76
N ASP A 57 3.40 -21.57 -12.80
CA ASP A 57 3.91 -22.27 -11.62
C ASP A 57 4.44 -21.32 -10.54
N ARG A 58 5.14 -20.25 -10.96
CA ARG A 58 5.62 -19.21 -10.03
C ARG A 58 4.49 -18.56 -9.22
N VAL A 59 3.38 -18.21 -9.88
CA VAL A 59 2.22 -17.59 -9.21
C VAL A 59 1.50 -18.61 -8.33
N HIS A 60 1.42 -19.86 -8.79
CA HIS A 60 0.88 -20.97 -8.01
C HIS A 60 1.70 -21.20 -6.72
N ASP A 61 3.03 -21.22 -6.81
CA ASP A 61 3.92 -21.41 -5.65
C ASP A 61 3.88 -20.23 -4.67
N VAL A 62 3.73 -19.00 -5.20
CA VAL A 62 3.53 -17.79 -4.40
C VAL A 62 2.16 -17.76 -3.74
N SER A 63 1.20 -18.59 -4.18
CA SER A 63 -0.11 -18.72 -3.51
C SER A 63 -0.06 -19.60 -2.25
N TRP A 64 1.00 -20.40 -2.06
CA TRP A 64 1.09 -21.31 -0.91
C TRP A 64 1.33 -20.57 0.41
N PRO A 65 0.81 -21.07 1.55
CA PRO A 65 1.15 -20.55 2.87
C PRO A 65 2.66 -20.58 3.11
N TYR A 66 3.16 -19.59 3.85
CA TYR A 66 4.60 -19.43 4.11
C TYR A 66 5.25 -20.71 4.64
N LEU A 67 4.57 -21.43 5.53
CA LEU A 67 5.06 -22.69 6.10
C LEU A 67 5.38 -23.73 5.03
N ARG A 68 4.48 -23.91 4.05
CA ARG A 68 4.65 -24.89 2.97
C ARG A 68 5.83 -24.51 2.07
N ARG A 69 6.00 -23.22 1.78
CA ARG A 69 7.16 -22.72 1.02
C ARG A 69 8.46 -23.04 1.74
N PHE A 70 8.54 -22.83 3.05
CA PHE A 70 9.73 -23.15 3.83
C PHE A 70 10.01 -24.66 3.89
N LEU A 71 8.98 -25.50 4.00
CA LEU A 71 9.15 -26.97 3.96
C LEU A 71 9.69 -27.45 2.61
N ILE A 72 9.19 -26.90 1.50
CA ILE A 72 9.69 -27.23 0.16
C ILE A 72 11.12 -26.73 -0.02
N LEU A 73 11.41 -25.53 0.45
CA LEU A 73 12.75 -24.97 0.42
C LEU A 73 13.72 -25.84 1.25
N LYS A 74 13.31 -26.29 2.44
CA LYS A 74 14.09 -27.23 3.26
C LYS A 74 14.30 -28.56 2.52
N LYS A 75 13.27 -29.13 1.89
CA LYS A 75 13.35 -30.39 1.15
C LYS A 75 14.29 -30.30 -0.06
N THR A 76 14.16 -29.22 -0.85
CA THR A 76 14.92 -29.01 -2.09
C THR A 76 16.40 -28.75 -1.83
N TYR A 77 16.73 -28.05 -0.75
CA TYR A 77 18.12 -27.69 -0.42
C TYR A 77 18.73 -28.50 0.73
N LYS A 78 18.07 -29.57 1.19
CA LYS A 78 18.53 -30.41 2.32
C LYS A 78 19.99 -30.87 2.17
N GLN A 79 20.41 -31.21 0.96
CA GLN A 79 21.76 -31.70 0.65
C GLN A 79 22.72 -30.61 0.17
N ARG A 80 22.23 -29.40 -0.09
CA ARG A 80 23.01 -28.30 -0.70
C ARG A 80 23.35 -27.18 0.27
N PHE A 81 22.60 -27.06 1.37
CA PHE A 81 22.82 -26.04 2.38
C PHE A 81 23.55 -26.61 3.59
N ASN A 82 24.45 -25.80 4.15
CA ASN A 82 25.06 -26.06 5.44
C ASN A 82 23.99 -26.13 6.54
N GLU A 83 24.30 -26.86 7.60
CA GLU A 83 23.40 -27.08 8.74
C GLU A 83 22.91 -25.76 9.37
N GLU A 84 23.78 -24.76 9.53
CA GLU A 84 23.39 -23.43 10.04
C GLU A 84 22.28 -22.75 9.21
N ARG A 85 22.27 -22.97 7.89
CA ARG A 85 21.24 -22.41 7.01
C ARG A 85 19.94 -23.20 7.12
N LEU A 86 20.03 -24.52 7.28
CA LEU A 86 18.86 -25.36 7.53
C LEU A 86 18.22 -25.02 8.89
N GLU A 87 19.02 -24.75 9.91
CA GLU A 87 18.54 -24.34 11.23
C GLU A 87 17.81 -22.98 11.17
N ARG A 88 18.29 -22.02 10.38
CA ARG A 88 17.56 -20.77 10.14
C ARG A 88 16.20 -21.02 9.48
N ILE A 89 16.13 -21.92 8.51
CA ILE A 89 14.87 -22.30 7.88
C ILE A 89 13.93 -22.94 8.92
N ASP A 90 14.47 -23.74 9.83
CA ASP A 90 13.69 -24.36 10.92
C ASP A 90 13.12 -23.32 11.89
N ARG A 91 13.92 -22.34 12.31
CA ARG A 91 13.41 -21.21 13.11
C ARG A 91 12.32 -20.42 12.38
N MET A 92 12.44 -20.27 11.06
CA MET A 92 11.40 -19.62 10.24
C MET A 92 10.13 -20.47 10.13
N ILE A 93 10.25 -21.80 10.08
CA ILE A 93 9.11 -22.72 10.12
C ILE A 93 8.39 -22.60 11.46
N GLU A 94 9.11 -22.63 12.58
CA GLU A 94 8.56 -22.47 13.93
C GLU A 94 7.84 -21.14 14.09
N ALA A 95 8.49 -20.03 13.70
CA ALA A 95 7.89 -18.70 13.74
C ALA A 95 6.63 -18.59 12.87
N ALA A 96 6.65 -19.19 11.67
CA ALA A 96 5.48 -19.22 10.80
C ALA A 96 4.34 -20.05 11.40
N ASN A 97 4.63 -21.09 12.18
CA ASN A 97 3.64 -21.96 12.83
C ASN A 97 3.10 -21.41 14.17
N ALA A 98 3.65 -20.31 14.67
CA ALA A 98 3.29 -19.74 15.97
C ALA A 98 1.85 -19.23 16.06
N THR A 99 1.24 -18.85 14.92
CA THR A 99 -0.10 -18.26 14.90
C THR A 99 -1.19 -19.28 14.57
N CYS A 100 -2.37 -19.17 15.20
CA CYS A 100 -3.52 -20.02 14.87
C CYS A 100 -3.94 -19.89 13.39
N TYR A 101 -3.77 -18.69 12.81
CA TYR A 101 -4.08 -18.42 11.42
C TYR A 101 -3.21 -19.20 10.43
N SER A 102 -1.94 -19.48 10.74
CA SER A 102 -1.09 -20.28 9.85
C SER A 102 -1.48 -21.76 9.87
N LYS A 103 -1.92 -22.28 11.03
CA LYS A 103 -2.49 -23.63 11.13
C LYS A 103 -3.77 -23.76 10.29
N LEU A 104 -4.68 -22.80 10.40
CA LEU A 104 -5.92 -22.76 9.61
C LEU A 104 -5.67 -22.57 8.10
N ALA A 105 -4.70 -21.74 7.72
CA ALA A 105 -4.35 -21.51 6.31
C ALA A 105 -3.85 -22.77 5.60
N ASN A 106 -3.22 -23.69 6.33
CA ASN A 106 -2.80 -24.99 5.79
C ASN A 106 -3.99 -25.93 5.59
N CYS A 107 -5.00 -25.90 6.46
CA CYS A 107 -6.22 -26.71 6.33
C CYS A 107 -7.09 -26.30 5.12
N VAL A 108 -7.10 -25.01 4.75
CA VAL A 108 -7.92 -24.48 3.62
C VAL A 108 -7.51 -25.06 2.26
N ILE A 109 -6.25 -25.46 2.08
CA ILE A 109 -5.78 -26.01 0.80
C ILE A 109 -6.16 -27.49 0.66
N ASP A 110 -6.15 -28.25 1.75
CA ASP A 110 -6.58 -29.66 1.71
C ASP A 110 -8.09 -29.78 1.50
N LEU A 111 -8.87 -28.80 1.94
CA LEU A 111 -10.30 -28.68 1.63
C LEU A 111 -10.57 -28.59 0.11
N LYS A 112 -9.71 -27.91 -0.68
CA LYS A 112 -9.85 -27.85 -2.14
C LYS A 112 -9.64 -29.20 -2.84
N LYS A 113 -8.90 -30.13 -2.22
CA LYS A 113 -8.77 -31.51 -2.74
C LYS A 113 -9.98 -32.38 -2.38
N GLN A 114 -10.72 -32.01 -1.34
CA GLN A 114 -11.97 -32.66 -0.97
C GLN A 114 -13.18 -32.16 -1.78
N ASP A 115 -13.13 -30.96 -2.37
CA ASP A 115 -14.23 -30.42 -3.18
C ASP A 115 -14.64 -31.29 -4.38
N THR A 116 -13.79 -32.22 -4.84
CA THR A 116 -14.13 -33.18 -5.91
C THR A 116 -14.84 -34.46 -5.44
N LYS A 117 -14.88 -34.73 -4.13
CA LYS A 117 -15.59 -35.90 -3.59
C LYS A 117 -16.59 -35.41 -2.54
N ASP A 118 -17.85 -35.46 -2.93
CA ASP A 118 -19.01 -35.25 -2.07
C ASP A 118 -19.28 -33.80 -1.65
N VAL A 119 -19.75 -33.00 -2.61
CA VAL A 119 -20.68 -31.91 -2.28
C VAL A 119 -21.99 -32.55 -1.78
N LYS A 120 -21.95 -33.10 -0.56
CA LYS A 120 -23.17 -33.39 0.20
C LYS A 120 -23.93 -32.07 0.24
N LYS A 121 -25.13 -32.05 -0.34
CA LYS A 121 -26.04 -30.90 -0.33
C LYS A 121 -25.99 -30.30 1.06
N LYS A 122 -25.56 -29.03 1.17
CA LYS A 122 -25.46 -28.34 2.46
C LYS A 122 -26.80 -28.52 3.16
N LYS A 123 -26.78 -29.12 4.35
CA LYS A 123 -27.98 -29.29 5.17
C LYS A 123 -28.61 -27.90 5.29
N GLY A 124 -29.83 -27.76 4.76
CA GLY A 124 -30.58 -26.53 4.89
C GLY A 124 -30.71 -26.17 6.37
N TRP A 125 -30.72 -24.88 6.67
CA TRP A 125 -30.90 -24.46 8.05
C TRP A 125 -32.27 -24.88 8.54
N THR A 126 -32.30 -25.34 9.78
CA THR A 126 -33.55 -25.55 10.49
C THR A 126 -34.24 -24.21 10.75
N GLU A 127 -35.56 -24.21 10.91
CA GLU A 127 -36.37 -22.99 11.17
C GLU A 127 -35.78 -22.13 12.31
N SER A 128 -35.24 -22.80 13.35
CA SER A 128 -34.64 -22.15 14.51
C SER A 128 -33.27 -21.52 14.22
N GLU A 129 -32.45 -22.16 13.38
CA GLU A 129 -31.17 -21.61 12.90
C GLU A 129 -31.40 -20.44 11.94
N TRP A 130 -32.42 -20.54 11.08
CA TRP A 130 -32.85 -19.47 10.19
C TRP A 130 -33.31 -18.24 10.98
N LYS A 131 -34.14 -18.44 12.00
CA LYS A 131 -34.58 -17.35 12.89
C LYS A 131 -33.41 -16.68 13.60
N LYS A 132 -32.49 -17.46 14.19
CA LYS A 132 -31.27 -16.92 14.83
C LYS A 132 -30.41 -16.12 13.85
N HIS A 133 -30.30 -16.58 12.61
CA HIS A 133 -29.53 -15.87 11.60
C HIS A 133 -30.22 -14.58 11.14
N MET A 134 -31.53 -14.58 10.97
CA MET A 134 -32.31 -13.38 10.67
C MET A 134 -32.22 -12.36 11.82
N ASP A 135 -32.28 -12.80 13.06
CA ASP A 135 -32.11 -11.94 14.24
C ASP A 135 -30.70 -11.31 14.26
N TYR A 136 -29.66 -12.09 13.97
CA TYR A 136 -28.29 -11.60 13.85
C TYR A 136 -28.11 -10.60 12.70
N ILE A 137 -28.70 -10.88 11.52
CA ILE A 137 -28.70 -9.94 10.40
C ILE A 137 -29.41 -8.64 10.80
N SER A 138 -30.56 -8.73 11.47
CA SER A 138 -31.32 -7.56 11.94
C SER A 138 -30.49 -6.69 12.89
N GLN A 139 -29.72 -7.31 13.79
CA GLN A 139 -28.79 -6.61 14.69
C GLN A 139 -27.66 -5.89 13.94
N ILE A 140 -27.12 -6.48 12.86
CA ILE A 140 -26.03 -5.90 12.07
C ILE A 140 -26.54 -4.84 11.07
N ALA A 141 -27.72 -5.07 10.50
CA ALA A 141 -28.36 -4.19 9.53
C ALA A 141 -28.88 -2.90 10.18
N GLY A 142 -29.01 -2.89 11.51
CA GLY A 142 -29.27 -1.68 12.27
C GLY A 142 -28.22 -0.59 12.00
N PRO A 143 -28.60 0.69 12.07
CA PRO A 143 -27.67 1.80 11.86
C PRO A 143 -26.51 1.70 12.86
N LYS A 144 -25.29 1.66 12.33
CA LYS A 144 -24.07 1.60 13.15
C LYS A 144 -24.04 2.83 14.06
N ARG A 145 -23.77 2.61 15.35
CA ARG A 145 -23.58 3.72 16.28
C ARG A 145 -22.38 4.54 15.84
N ASP A 146 -22.60 5.83 15.61
CA ASP A 146 -21.54 6.78 15.31
C ASP A 146 -20.72 7.06 16.57
N PHE A 147 -19.63 6.31 16.75
CA PHE A 147 -18.62 6.60 17.76
C PHE A 147 -17.68 7.68 17.24
N ARG A 148 -18.16 8.93 17.22
CA ARG A 148 -17.26 10.05 16.94
C ARG A 148 -16.25 10.13 18.08
N PRO A 149 -14.93 10.13 17.79
CA PRO A 149 -13.94 10.29 18.83
C PRO A 149 -14.23 11.62 19.55
N PRO A 150 -14.09 11.69 20.88
CA PRO A 150 -14.23 12.94 21.58
C PRO A 150 -13.26 13.96 20.96
N PRO A 151 -13.66 15.24 20.84
CA PRO A 151 -12.80 16.26 20.28
C PRO A 151 -11.47 16.27 21.04
N ALA A 152 -10.37 16.30 20.30
CA ALA A 152 -9.04 16.34 20.90
C ALA A 152 -8.95 17.58 21.80
N LYS A 153 -8.93 17.37 23.12
CA LYS A 153 -8.70 18.43 24.11
C LYS A 153 -7.26 18.91 23.91
N ARG A 154 -7.07 19.96 23.12
CA ARG A 154 -5.79 20.67 23.04
C ARG A 154 -5.57 21.31 24.41
N GLY A 155 -4.45 20.98 25.06
CA GLY A 155 -4.09 21.62 26.32
C GLY A 155 -3.90 23.13 26.17
N GLN A 156 -3.82 23.84 27.29
CA GLN A 156 -3.50 25.27 27.31
C GLN A 156 -2.20 25.54 26.54
N SER A 157 -2.21 26.59 25.71
CA SER A 157 -1.02 27.04 24.99
C SER A 157 0.06 27.44 26.00
N LYS A 158 1.23 26.79 25.93
CA LYS A 158 2.38 27.17 26.77
C LYS A 158 3.14 28.32 26.11
N PRO A 159 3.68 29.28 26.89
CA PRO A 159 4.55 30.31 26.37
C PRO A 159 5.83 29.70 25.77
N LEU A 160 6.44 30.40 24.80
CA LEU A 160 7.61 29.93 24.05
C LEU A 160 8.78 29.56 24.97
N GLU A 161 9.00 30.34 26.02
CA GLU A 161 10.05 30.13 27.02
C GLU A 161 9.94 28.75 27.70
N ALA A 162 8.72 28.33 28.02
CA ALA A 162 8.47 27.01 28.62
C ALA A 162 8.64 25.85 27.60
N LEU A 163 8.62 26.15 26.30
CA LEU A 163 8.80 25.17 25.22
C LEU A 163 10.25 25.07 24.75
N LEU A 164 11.07 26.11 24.95
CA LEU A 164 12.46 26.18 24.50
C LEU A 164 13.31 24.98 24.95
N PRO A 165 13.30 24.52 26.22
CA PRO A 165 14.10 23.37 26.64
C PRO A 165 13.75 22.09 25.88
N ARG A 166 12.45 21.86 25.63
CA ARG A 166 11.97 20.70 24.87
C ARG A 166 12.28 20.82 23.39
N LEU A 167 12.19 22.03 22.82
CA LEU A 167 12.57 22.29 21.44
C LEU A 167 14.07 22.03 21.23
N MET A 168 14.91 22.48 22.17
CA MET A 168 16.35 22.18 22.16
C MET A 168 16.60 20.67 22.23
N GLN A 169 15.87 19.94 23.09
CA GLN A 169 15.96 18.48 23.16
C GLN A 169 15.55 17.78 21.86
N ILE A 170 14.48 18.23 21.19
CA ILE A 170 14.03 17.66 19.90
C ILE A 170 14.99 18.04 18.76
N SER A 171 15.58 19.23 18.83
CA SER A 171 16.58 19.69 17.87
C SER A 171 17.93 18.98 18.03
N SER A 172 18.16 18.36 19.18
CA SER A 172 19.36 17.55 19.40
C SER A 172 19.37 16.36 18.44
N ARG A 173 20.54 16.08 17.88
CA ARG A 173 20.71 15.02 16.89
C ARG A 173 20.30 13.68 17.52
N PRO A 174 19.31 12.97 16.97
CA PRO A 174 18.88 11.72 17.57
C PRO A 174 19.98 10.67 17.40
N MET A 175 20.50 10.19 18.53
CA MET A 175 21.48 9.12 18.62
C MET A 175 20.79 7.76 18.39
N PHE A 176 20.19 7.55 17.22
CA PHE A 176 19.65 6.23 16.90
C PHE A 176 20.81 5.25 16.65
N LYS A 177 20.80 4.09 17.32
CA LYS A 177 21.57 2.92 16.84
C LYS A 177 20.96 2.50 15.50
N ILE A 178 21.69 2.72 14.42
CA ILE A 178 21.23 2.44 13.06
C ILE A 178 21.28 0.91 12.86
N TYR A 179 20.12 0.24 12.92
CA TYR A 179 20.01 -1.21 12.65
C TYR A 179 20.06 -1.57 11.15
N LYS A 180 20.17 -0.57 10.25
CA LYS A 180 20.43 -0.77 8.82
C LYS A 180 21.91 -0.54 8.52
N ARG A 181 22.52 -1.38 7.69
CA ARG A 181 23.86 -1.13 7.14
C ARG A 181 23.88 0.27 6.52
N LEU A 182 24.76 1.16 7.00
CA LEU A 182 24.98 2.46 6.37
C LEU A 182 25.41 2.22 4.91
N SER A 183 24.83 2.97 3.98
CA SER A 183 25.33 2.99 2.60
C SER A 183 26.83 3.31 2.61
N GLN A 184 27.60 2.60 1.80
CA GLN A 184 29.04 2.86 1.65
C GLN A 184 29.33 4.15 0.87
N GLU A 185 28.31 4.79 0.31
CA GLU A 185 28.47 6.00 -0.46
C GLU A 185 28.93 7.18 0.42
N THR A 186 29.91 7.93 -0.08
CA THR A 186 30.66 8.94 0.68
C THR A 186 29.80 10.11 1.18
N TRP A 187 28.71 10.44 0.46
CA TRP A 187 27.72 11.46 0.87
C TRP A 187 26.78 10.99 1.99
N TYR A 188 26.70 9.67 2.27
CA TYR A 188 25.89 9.14 3.37
C TYR A 188 26.61 9.25 4.72
N ARG A 189 27.94 9.29 4.72
CA ARG A 189 28.78 9.35 5.93
C ARG A 189 29.08 10.77 6.41
N ASN A 190 29.05 11.75 5.52
CA ASN A 190 29.45 13.12 5.84
C ASN A 190 28.19 14.01 5.99
N PRO A 191 27.81 14.44 7.21
CA PRO A 191 26.56 15.16 7.45
C PRO A 191 26.47 16.53 6.77
N GLU A 192 27.60 17.10 6.35
CA GLU A 192 27.67 18.35 5.58
C GLU A 192 27.43 18.15 4.08
N LYS A 193 27.62 16.92 3.57
CA LYS A 193 27.43 16.59 2.15
C LYS A 193 26.01 16.12 1.89
N VAL A 194 25.15 17.07 1.57
CA VAL A 194 23.79 16.80 1.09
C VAL A 194 23.83 16.19 -0.32
N ALA A 195 22.85 15.34 -0.66
CA ALA A 195 22.73 14.82 -2.02
C ALA A 195 22.68 15.98 -3.05
N PRO A 196 23.38 15.92 -4.19
CA PRO A 196 23.48 17.04 -5.14
C PRO A 196 22.12 17.57 -5.63
N LYS A 197 21.07 16.72 -5.62
CA LYS A 197 19.70 17.09 -5.97
C LYS A 197 18.98 17.88 -4.88
N ALA A 198 19.34 17.70 -3.61
CA ALA A 198 18.76 18.45 -2.50
C ALA A 198 19.15 19.93 -2.56
N LEU A 199 20.36 20.25 -3.03
CA LEU A 199 20.82 21.62 -3.28
C LEU A 199 20.05 22.33 -4.40
N LYS A 200 19.38 21.57 -5.26
CA LYS A 200 18.57 22.09 -6.37
C LYS A 200 17.07 22.14 -6.04
N TYR A 201 16.69 21.84 -4.80
CA TYR A 201 15.29 21.82 -4.40
C TYR A 201 14.72 23.23 -4.33
N VAL A 202 13.72 23.51 -5.17
CA VAL A 202 12.98 24.77 -5.15
C VAL A 202 11.82 24.65 -4.17
N ILE A 203 11.76 25.55 -3.19
CA ILE A 203 10.72 25.56 -2.15
C ILE A 203 9.35 25.75 -2.80
N SER A 204 8.42 24.82 -2.51
CA SER A 204 7.04 24.91 -3.00
C SER A 204 6.29 26.10 -2.40
N ASP A 205 5.36 26.67 -3.16
CA ASP A 205 4.61 27.86 -2.72
C ASP A 205 3.72 27.59 -1.51
N ARG A 206 3.30 26.33 -1.29
CA ARG A 206 2.60 25.92 -0.07
C ARG A 206 3.48 26.09 1.17
N VAL A 207 4.76 25.71 1.08
CA VAL A 207 5.71 25.86 2.18
C VAL A 207 6.01 27.34 2.42
N LYS A 208 6.15 28.14 1.36
CA LYS A 208 6.27 29.60 1.49
C LYS A 208 5.08 30.19 2.24
N LYS A 209 3.84 29.83 1.88
CA LYS A 209 2.61 30.28 2.57
C LYS A 209 2.56 29.87 4.05
N LEU A 210 3.10 28.71 4.39
CA LEU A 210 3.14 28.24 5.79
C LEU A 210 4.25 28.93 6.61
N ALA A 211 5.32 29.37 5.95
CA ALA A 211 6.45 30.05 6.58
C ALA A 211 6.24 31.56 6.75
N VAL A 212 5.28 32.16 6.04
CA VAL A 212 4.89 33.55 6.26
C VAL A 212 4.35 33.68 7.68
N ALA A 213 4.95 34.58 8.47
CA ALA A 213 4.49 34.89 9.81
C ALA A 213 3.01 35.27 9.76
N ARG A 214 2.18 34.61 10.59
CA ARG A 214 0.77 35.02 10.74
C ARG A 214 0.78 36.43 11.34
N VAL A 215 0.15 37.36 10.65
CA VAL A 215 -0.09 38.72 11.16
C VAL A 215 -0.78 38.58 12.51
N VAL A 216 -0.09 38.98 13.57
CA VAL A 216 -0.69 39.08 14.91
C VAL A 216 -1.69 40.22 14.82
N PRO A 217 -3.00 39.99 15.04
CA PRO A 217 -3.96 41.07 15.01
C PRO A 217 -3.58 42.10 16.07
N GLN A 218 -3.42 43.36 15.66
CA GLN A 218 -3.23 44.45 16.60
C GLN A 218 -4.51 44.62 17.44
N PRO A 219 -4.40 44.91 18.75
CA PRO A 219 -5.57 45.18 19.57
C PRO A 219 -6.34 46.38 18.96
N GLY A 220 -7.60 46.16 18.55
CA GLY A 220 -8.47 47.16 17.91
C GLY A 220 -8.85 46.90 16.44
N ALA A 221 -8.37 45.83 15.80
CA ALA A 221 -8.68 45.54 14.38
C ALA A 221 -10.08 44.93 14.13
N PHE A 222 -10.87 44.71 15.18
CA PHE A 222 -12.23 44.15 15.11
C PHE A 222 -13.26 44.99 15.88
N ASP A 223 -12.98 46.28 16.09
CA ASP A 223 -14.00 47.24 16.51
C ASP A 223 -14.79 47.74 15.28
#